data_AF-A0A1E3Y2Z7-F1
#
_entry.id   AF-A0A1E3Y2Z7-F1
#
_cell.length_a   1.000
_cell.length_b   1.000
_cell.length_c   1.000
_cell.angle_alpha   90.00
_cell.angle_beta   90.00
_cell.angle_gamma   90.00
#
_symmetry.space_group_name_H-M   'P 1'
#
loop_
_entity.id
_entity.type
_entity.pdbx_description
1 polymer ?
#
loop_
_entity_poly.entity_id
_entity_poly.type
_entity_poly.pdbx_seq_one_letter_code
_entity_poly.pdbx_strand_id
1 'polypeptide(L)'
;MSRDHDGLGPQLSAFQAHDSLDQRTTHAAADVPEQASASPEPPQPAHPPSNFRSLNFLAYENRTATRWAPLYFGLFVAVQLAVVLLFVRYAFRPTWDQHVAAGVGAMVVTGLVCSLVMCFGEYLFHRYLLHLETVRFLRSLCTSHLTHHKLTSIRFDQHGIVRSAYPITDHEHDDQSTFPSWALIPFFAFFTPFFASIAFSFPWVPILISGYAAIAIAHFLYETMHAMHHQPYDTYWQPRLARRLTGRLWNWLYGFHLAHHANYRCNLNVAGFFGIPLADMVFGTYKRPTPLLIDGVRATNAAARALSPQPRWPISWLDRVAFKRRRWMAKRP
;
A
#
# COMPACT_ATOMS: atom_id res chain seq x y z
N MET A 1 -10.68 -18.42 -54.88
CA MET A 1 -10.01 -18.74 -53.61
C MET A 1 -10.02 -17.48 -52.75
N SER A 2 -11.13 -17.28 -52.02
CA SER A 2 -11.28 -16.22 -51.02
C SER A 2 -10.80 -16.77 -49.68
N ARG A 3 -9.96 -16.03 -48.96
CA ARG A 3 -9.63 -16.31 -47.55
C ARG A 3 -10.21 -15.17 -46.74
N ASP A 4 -11.31 -15.49 -46.07
CA ASP A 4 -11.98 -14.62 -45.14
C ASP A 4 -11.14 -14.42 -43.87
N HIS A 5 -11.01 -13.14 -43.52
CA HIS A 5 -10.77 -12.69 -42.17
C HIS A 5 -12.00 -13.03 -41.32
N ASP A 6 -11.83 -13.70 -40.18
CA ASP A 6 -12.62 -13.44 -38.96
C ASP A 6 -12.12 -14.26 -37.78
N GLY A 7 -12.11 -13.66 -36.58
CA GLY A 7 -11.88 -14.40 -35.34
C GLY A 7 -11.22 -13.67 -34.17
N LEU A 8 -11.42 -12.36 -33.98
CA LEU A 8 -11.11 -11.70 -32.70
C LEU A 8 -12.30 -11.84 -31.74
N GLY A 9 -12.36 -12.98 -31.05
CA GLY A 9 -13.24 -13.25 -29.89
C GLY A 9 -12.63 -12.79 -28.55
N PRO A 10 -13.43 -12.68 -27.46
CA PRO A 10 -13.27 -11.64 -26.43
C PRO A 10 -12.32 -12.02 -25.28
N GLN A 11 -11.15 -11.37 -25.21
CA GLN A 11 -10.27 -11.36 -24.03
C GLN A 11 -10.74 -10.35 -22.94
N LEU A 12 -12.04 -10.33 -22.63
CA LEU A 12 -12.58 -9.53 -21.52
C LEU A 12 -12.70 -10.34 -20.21
N SER A 13 -12.51 -11.66 -20.26
CA SER A 13 -12.66 -12.53 -19.08
C SER A 13 -11.47 -12.50 -18.11
N ALA A 14 -10.28 -12.07 -18.52
CA ALA A 14 -9.07 -12.20 -17.69
C ALA A 14 -9.01 -11.26 -16.47
N PHE A 15 -9.81 -10.18 -16.43
CA PHE A 15 -9.90 -9.29 -15.28
C PHE A 15 -10.87 -9.77 -14.19
N GLN A 16 -11.86 -10.60 -14.55
CA GLN A 16 -12.84 -11.16 -13.59
C GLN A 16 -12.60 -12.65 -13.29
N ALA A 17 -11.90 -13.39 -14.16
CA ALA A 17 -11.76 -14.84 -14.03
C ALA A 17 -10.95 -15.29 -12.80
N HIS A 18 -10.11 -14.42 -12.23
CA HIS A 18 -9.35 -14.77 -11.03
C HIS A 18 -10.19 -14.75 -9.73
N ASP A 19 -11.32 -14.03 -9.72
CA ASP A 19 -12.29 -14.05 -8.61
C ASP A 19 -13.32 -15.19 -8.75
N SER A 20 -13.46 -15.76 -9.95
CA SER A 20 -14.48 -16.79 -10.23
C SER A 20 -14.18 -18.19 -9.67
N LEU A 21 -12.94 -18.46 -9.24
CA LEU A 21 -12.57 -19.75 -8.65
C LEU A 21 -12.90 -19.84 -7.14
N ASP A 22 -13.03 -18.71 -6.44
CA ASP A 22 -13.40 -18.70 -5.01
C ASP A 22 -14.91 -18.53 -4.78
N GLN A 23 -15.72 -18.27 -5.81
CA GLN A 23 -17.18 -18.12 -5.69
C GLN A 23 -17.99 -19.42 -5.95
N ARG A 24 -17.36 -20.56 -6.22
CA ARG A 24 -18.07 -21.79 -6.62
C ARG A 24 -18.61 -22.67 -5.48
N THR A 25 -18.52 -22.23 -4.23
CA THR A 25 -19.02 -22.99 -3.07
C THR A 25 -19.83 -22.12 -2.12
N THR A 26 -20.97 -21.57 -2.56
CA THR A 26 -22.13 -21.24 -1.70
C THR A 26 -23.28 -20.72 -2.59
N HIS A 27 -24.04 -21.62 -3.20
CA HIS A 27 -25.40 -21.31 -3.66
C HIS A 27 -26.32 -22.44 -3.20
N ALA A 28 -26.67 -22.42 -1.91
CA ALA A 28 -27.94 -22.94 -1.44
C ALA A 28 -28.84 -21.71 -1.26
N ALA A 29 -29.83 -21.59 -2.14
CA ALA A 29 -30.83 -20.54 -2.06
C ALA A 29 -31.69 -20.77 -0.80
N ALA A 30 -31.62 -19.84 0.14
CA ALA A 30 -32.61 -19.68 1.20
C ALA A 30 -33.37 -18.38 0.91
N ASP A 31 -34.69 -18.49 0.81
CA ASP A 31 -35.61 -17.37 0.69
C ASP A 31 -35.37 -16.36 1.83
N VAL A 32 -35.05 -15.11 1.47
CA VAL A 32 -34.89 -14.02 2.42
C VAL A 32 -36.25 -13.33 2.57
N PRO A 33 -36.81 -13.23 3.79
CA PRO A 33 -38.07 -12.55 4.02
C PRO A 33 -37.93 -11.03 3.86
N GLU A 34 -39.04 -10.46 3.39
CA GLU A 34 -39.35 -9.06 3.18
C GLU A 34 -38.88 -8.17 4.35
N GLN A 35 -38.00 -7.20 4.04
CA GLN A 35 -37.46 -6.24 4.99
C GLN A 35 -38.57 -5.34 5.53
N ALA A 36 -38.97 -5.59 6.79
CA ALA A 36 -39.75 -4.67 7.58
C ALA A 36 -39.01 -3.33 7.71
N SER A 37 -39.74 -2.23 7.49
CA SER A 37 -39.29 -0.86 7.64
C SER A 37 -38.70 -0.62 9.04
N ALA A 38 -37.38 -0.48 9.11
CA ALA A 38 -36.70 -0.14 10.36
C ALA A 38 -37.06 1.29 10.78
N SER A 39 -37.62 1.43 11.98
CA SER A 39 -37.83 2.71 12.65
C SER A 39 -36.51 3.48 12.78
N PRO A 40 -36.52 4.82 12.70
CA PRO A 40 -35.32 5.63 12.84
C PRO A 40 -34.65 5.37 14.19
N GLU A 41 -33.40 4.93 14.14
CA GLU A 41 -32.57 4.67 15.31
C GLU A 41 -32.40 5.97 16.11
N PRO A 42 -32.61 5.97 17.44
CA PRO A 42 -32.46 7.16 18.25
C PRO A 42 -31.02 7.69 18.15
N PRO A 43 -30.83 9.03 18.16
CA PRO A 43 -29.51 9.63 18.05
C PRO A 43 -28.59 9.09 19.16
N GLN A 44 -27.50 8.44 18.77
CA GLN A 44 -26.52 7.95 19.72
C GLN A 44 -26.02 9.12 20.59
N PRO A 45 -25.91 8.92 21.92
CA PRO A 45 -25.48 9.96 22.82
C PRO A 45 -24.10 10.47 22.42
N ALA A 46 -23.94 11.81 22.39
CA ALA A 46 -22.67 12.45 22.12
C ALA A 46 -21.63 11.98 23.13
N HIS A 47 -20.74 11.07 22.70
CA HIS A 47 -19.63 10.63 23.53
C HIS A 47 -18.75 11.83 23.91
N PRO A 48 -18.27 11.92 25.16
CA PRO A 48 -17.37 12.98 25.57
C PRO A 48 -16.13 13.00 24.67
N PRO A 49 -15.54 14.17 24.41
CA PRO A 49 -14.34 14.30 23.57
C PRO A 49 -13.15 13.64 24.26
N SER A 50 -12.98 12.33 24.08
CA SER A 50 -11.81 11.61 24.57
C SER A 50 -10.64 11.83 23.63
N ASN A 51 -9.50 12.14 24.22
CA ASN A 51 -8.20 12.26 23.57
C ASN A 51 -7.78 10.89 23.01
N PHE A 52 -7.98 10.65 21.71
CA PHE A 52 -7.66 9.42 20.95
C PHE A 52 -8.43 8.16 21.34
N ARG A 53 -8.89 7.40 20.32
CA ARG A 53 -9.58 6.11 20.49
C ARG A 53 -8.67 4.90 20.30
N SER A 54 -7.49 5.12 19.70
CA SER A 54 -6.53 4.07 19.36
C SER A 54 -5.10 4.62 19.37
N LEU A 55 -4.11 3.75 19.66
CA LEU A 55 -2.69 4.04 19.49
C LEU A 55 -2.26 4.11 18.01
N ASN A 56 -3.13 3.67 17.09
CA ASN A 56 -2.97 3.95 15.68
C ASN A 56 -3.40 5.40 15.42
N PHE A 57 -2.47 6.35 15.58
CA PHE A 57 -2.76 7.78 15.41
C PHE A 57 -3.21 8.15 13.98
N LEU A 58 -2.97 7.30 12.98
CA LEU A 58 -3.48 7.47 11.62
C LEU A 58 -4.81 6.74 11.36
N ALA A 59 -5.38 6.06 12.34
CA ALA A 59 -6.71 5.47 12.21
C ALA A 59 -7.76 6.54 11.86
N TYR A 60 -8.79 6.13 11.13
CA TYR A 60 -9.84 6.99 10.61
C TYR A 60 -10.43 7.90 11.68
N GLU A 61 -10.79 7.36 12.86
CA GLU A 61 -11.39 8.16 13.92
C GLU A 61 -10.45 9.24 14.45
N ASN A 62 -9.15 8.96 14.50
CA ASN A 62 -8.16 9.92 14.93
C ASN A 62 -7.96 11.01 13.86
N ARG A 63 -7.94 10.64 12.57
CA ARG A 63 -7.83 11.58 11.44
C ARG A 63 -9.06 12.49 11.31
N THR A 64 -10.26 11.97 11.59
CA THR A 64 -11.49 12.77 11.58
C THR A 64 -11.66 13.61 12.84
N ALA A 65 -11.17 13.13 13.99
CA ALA A 65 -11.23 13.88 15.24
C ALA A 65 -10.22 15.04 15.28
N THR A 66 -9.05 14.89 14.65
CA THR A 66 -8.02 15.94 14.68
C THR A 66 -7.15 16.00 13.42
N ARG A 67 -6.99 17.22 12.89
CA ARG A 67 -6.04 17.49 11.79
C ARG A 67 -4.57 17.24 12.15
N TRP A 68 -4.26 17.08 13.44
CA TRP A 68 -2.92 16.84 13.96
C TRP A 68 -2.55 15.35 14.02
N ALA A 69 -3.46 14.44 13.65
CA ALA A 69 -3.22 12.99 13.63
C ALA A 69 -1.89 12.59 12.95
N PRO A 70 -1.52 13.11 11.76
CA PRO A 70 -0.24 12.79 11.14
C PRO A 70 0.99 13.23 11.96
N LEU A 71 0.89 14.35 12.69
CA LEU A 71 1.97 14.81 13.56
C LEU A 71 2.14 13.86 14.74
N TYR A 72 1.04 13.46 15.40
CA TYR A 72 1.10 12.51 16.51
C TYR A 72 1.63 11.16 16.07
N PHE A 73 1.25 10.69 14.88
CA PHE A 73 1.83 9.50 14.29
C PHE A 73 3.34 9.63 14.05
N GLY A 74 3.79 10.76 13.49
CA GLY A 74 5.22 11.04 13.30
C GLY A 74 5.99 11.05 14.63
N LEU A 75 5.44 11.66 15.68
CA LEU A 75 6.02 11.63 17.03
C LEU A 75 6.08 10.21 17.59
N PHE A 76 5.03 9.42 17.40
CA PHE A 76 4.97 8.03 17.85
C PHE A 76 6.03 7.15 17.15
N VAL A 77 6.19 7.29 15.84
CA VAL A 77 7.28 6.64 15.09
C VAL A 77 8.65 7.10 15.57
N ALA A 78 8.82 8.40 15.84
CA ALA A 78 10.08 8.96 16.35
C ALA A 78 10.44 8.42 17.74
N VAL A 79 9.45 8.23 18.63
CA VAL A 79 9.67 7.62 19.95
C VAL A 79 10.15 6.17 19.81
N GLN A 80 9.52 5.37 18.93
CA GLN A 80 9.97 3.99 18.68
C GLN A 80 11.39 3.94 18.13
N LEU A 81 11.73 4.83 17.19
CA LEU A 81 13.10 4.97 16.68
C LEU A 81 14.07 5.36 17.81
N ALA A 82 13.71 6.33 18.63
CA ALA A 82 14.55 6.79 19.74
C ALA A 82 14.85 5.65 20.72
N VAL A 83 13.86 4.81 21.07
CA VAL A 83 14.07 3.63 21.92
C VAL A 83 15.11 2.67 21.33
N VAL A 84 15.02 2.36 20.03
CA VAL A 84 16.00 1.49 19.36
C VAL A 84 17.39 2.14 19.31
N LEU A 85 17.48 3.44 19.01
CA LEU A 85 18.75 4.16 18.98
C LEU A 85 19.39 4.28 20.37
N LEU A 86 18.58 4.46 21.43
CA LEU A 86 19.06 4.41 22.81
C LEU A 86 19.61 3.02 23.15
N PHE A 87 18.89 1.95 22.77
CA PHE A 87 19.40 0.60 22.93
C PHE A 87 20.75 0.41 22.22
N VAL A 88 20.88 0.85 20.96
CA VAL A 88 22.16 0.79 20.22
C VAL A 88 23.25 1.58 20.94
N ARG A 89 22.95 2.80 21.39
CA ARG A 89 23.90 3.67 22.10
C ARG A 89 24.44 3.02 23.37
N TYR A 90 23.57 2.39 24.17
CA TYR A 90 23.96 1.83 25.45
C TYR A 90 24.55 0.43 25.35
N ALA A 91 24.01 -0.44 24.49
CA ALA A 91 24.48 -1.81 24.32
C ALA A 91 25.73 -1.91 23.42
N PHE A 92 25.87 -1.00 22.45
CA PHE A 92 26.95 -1.03 21.45
C PHE A 92 27.68 0.31 21.36
N ARG A 93 28.07 0.85 22.53
CA ARG A 93 28.69 2.17 22.65
C ARG A 93 29.89 2.40 21.71
N PRO A 94 30.87 1.48 21.56
CA PRO A 94 31.98 1.69 20.64
C PRO A 94 31.53 1.87 19.18
N THR A 95 30.56 1.05 18.73
CA THR A 95 29.98 1.15 17.39
C THR A 95 29.18 2.44 17.21
N TRP A 96 28.43 2.85 18.24
CA TRP A 96 27.75 4.14 18.24
C TRP A 96 28.73 5.30 18.07
N ASP A 97 29.79 5.34 18.87
CA ASP A 97 30.80 6.42 18.82
C ASP A 97 31.49 6.47 17.46
N GLN A 98 31.78 5.31 16.84
CA GLN A 98 32.30 5.22 15.48
C GLN A 98 31.32 5.77 14.43
N HIS A 99 30.03 5.41 14.51
CA HIS A 99 29.02 5.94 13.61
C HIS A 99 28.88 7.45 13.72
N VAL A 100 28.93 8.00 14.94
CA VAL A 100 28.91 9.45 15.17
C VAL A 100 30.17 10.10 14.61
N ALA A 101 31.33 9.50 14.82
CA ALA A 101 32.61 10.00 14.29
C ALA A 101 32.70 9.97 12.76
N ALA A 102 31.96 9.08 12.09
CA ALA A 102 31.85 9.04 10.62
C ALA A 102 31.21 10.32 10.03
N GLY A 103 30.48 11.08 10.86
CA GLY A 103 29.94 12.39 10.51
C GLY A 103 28.60 12.36 9.76
N VAL A 104 27.94 13.52 9.73
CA VAL A 104 26.59 13.68 9.19
C VAL A 104 26.49 13.30 7.71
N GLY A 105 27.53 13.61 6.91
CA GLY A 105 27.56 13.25 5.49
C GLY A 105 27.46 11.74 5.26
N ALA A 106 28.24 10.94 5.99
CA ALA A 106 28.18 9.48 5.91
C ALA A 106 26.81 8.95 6.36
N MET A 107 26.23 9.56 7.40
CA MET A 107 24.89 9.20 7.88
C MET A 107 23.82 9.45 6.81
N VAL A 108 23.84 10.63 6.16
CA VAL A 108 22.89 10.98 5.11
C VAL A 108 23.02 10.04 3.92
N VAL A 109 24.24 9.79 3.42
CA VAL A 109 24.47 8.88 2.29
C VAL A 109 24.00 7.47 2.62
N THR A 110 24.36 6.95 3.80
CA THR A 110 23.91 5.63 4.27
C THR A 110 22.39 5.57 4.37
N GLY A 111 21.75 6.62 4.87
CA GLY A 111 20.30 6.72 4.99
C GLY A 111 19.60 6.73 3.63
N LEU A 112 20.15 7.42 2.64
CA LEU A 112 19.63 7.44 1.27
C LEU A 112 19.76 6.07 0.60
N VAL A 113 20.91 5.40 0.75
CA VAL A 113 21.12 4.03 0.25
C VAL A 113 20.13 3.07 0.90
N CYS A 114 19.95 3.15 2.23
CA CYS A 114 18.97 2.32 2.93
C CYS A 114 17.54 2.61 2.47
N SER A 115 17.17 3.89 2.29
CA SER A 115 15.83 4.28 1.80
C SER A 115 15.57 3.76 0.38
N LEU A 116 16.61 3.73 -0.47
CA LEU A 116 16.52 3.12 -1.79
C LEU A 116 16.26 1.61 -1.68
N VAL A 117 16.99 0.91 -0.82
CA VAL A 117 16.73 -0.51 -0.54
C VAL A 117 15.31 -0.72 -0.02
N MET A 118 14.82 0.14 0.88
CA MET A 118 13.44 0.08 1.38
C MET A 118 12.40 0.32 0.28
N CYS A 119 12.64 1.22 -0.67
CA CYS A 119 11.75 1.43 -1.82
C CYS A 119 11.56 0.14 -2.65
N PHE A 120 12.65 -0.59 -2.93
CA PHE A 120 12.55 -1.87 -3.63
C PHE A 120 11.99 -2.98 -2.73
N GLY A 121 12.32 -2.96 -1.43
CA GLY A 121 11.76 -3.88 -0.43
C GLY A 121 10.24 -3.75 -0.32
N GLU A 122 9.73 -2.53 -0.22
CA GLU A 122 8.30 -2.19 -0.21
C GLU A 122 7.59 -2.74 -1.44
N TYR A 123 8.16 -2.52 -2.64
CA TYR A 123 7.62 -3.05 -3.89
C TYR A 123 7.47 -4.59 -3.85
N LEU A 124 8.51 -5.30 -3.40
CA LEU A 124 8.49 -6.76 -3.31
C LEU A 124 7.55 -7.25 -2.21
N PHE A 125 7.54 -6.57 -1.07
CA PHE A 125 6.66 -6.84 0.05
C PHE A 125 5.19 -6.72 -0.38
N HIS A 126 4.83 -5.60 -1.01
CA HIS A 126 3.48 -5.37 -1.48
C HIS A 126 3.07 -6.40 -2.55
N ARG A 127 3.94 -6.67 -3.54
CA ARG A 127 3.63 -7.64 -4.61
C ARG A 127 3.47 -9.08 -4.11
N TYR A 128 4.42 -9.55 -3.30
CA TYR A 128 4.55 -10.98 -3.02
C TYR A 128 4.02 -11.39 -1.65
N LEU A 129 3.99 -10.47 -0.68
CA LEU A 129 3.44 -10.75 0.64
C LEU A 129 2.01 -10.26 0.76
N LEU A 130 1.70 -9.04 0.30
CA LEU A 130 0.34 -8.51 0.41
C LEU A 130 -0.61 -9.01 -0.69
N HIS A 131 -0.14 -9.20 -1.93
CA HIS A 131 -1.02 -9.60 -3.06
C HIS A 131 -0.98 -11.09 -3.44
N LEU A 132 0.10 -11.82 -3.17
CA LEU A 132 0.27 -13.20 -3.65
C LEU A 132 0.43 -14.25 -2.54
N GLU A 133 0.29 -13.86 -1.27
CA GLU A 133 0.45 -14.72 -0.08
C GLU A 133 1.62 -15.70 -0.19
N THR A 134 2.84 -15.24 -0.46
CA THR A 134 3.96 -16.19 -0.64
C THR A 134 4.45 -16.84 0.66
N VAL A 135 4.02 -16.35 1.82
CA VAL A 135 4.46 -16.79 3.15
C VAL A 135 3.27 -16.95 4.10
N ARG A 136 3.00 -18.19 4.55
CA ARG A 136 1.79 -18.55 5.33
C ARG A 136 1.65 -17.77 6.64
N PHE A 137 2.72 -17.55 7.40
CA PHE A 137 2.61 -16.85 8.68
C PHE A 137 2.26 -15.35 8.53
N LEU A 138 2.40 -14.81 7.31
CA LEU A 138 1.98 -13.44 6.97
C LEU A 138 0.62 -13.40 6.26
N ARG A 139 -0.13 -14.51 6.24
CA ARG A 139 -1.45 -14.60 5.59
C ARG A 139 -2.40 -13.51 6.07
N SER A 140 -2.41 -13.19 7.37
CA SER A 140 -3.27 -12.14 7.92
C SER A 140 -3.07 -10.79 7.23
N LEU A 141 -1.82 -10.42 6.90
CA LEU A 141 -1.52 -9.18 6.20
C LEU A 141 -2.04 -9.24 4.75
N CYS A 142 -1.88 -10.37 4.09
CA CYS A 142 -2.42 -10.58 2.74
C CYS A 142 -3.94 -10.51 2.73
N THR A 143 -4.62 -11.21 3.64
CA THR A 143 -6.08 -11.20 3.75
C THR A 143 -6.62 -9.81 4.05
N SER A 144 -6.00 -9.09 4.99
CA SER A 144 -6.41 -7.72 5.33
C SER A 144 -6.22 -6.78 4.13
N HIS A 145 -5.07 -6.85 3.47
CA HIS A 145 -4.80 -6.02 2.29
C HIS A 145 -5.72 -6.33 1.10
N LEU A 146 -6.02 -7.59 0.83
CA LEU A 146 -6.99 -7.97 -0.20
C LEU A 146 -8.41 -7.51 0.15
N THR A 147 -8.76 -7.52 1.45
CA THR A 147 -10.03 -6.96 1.93
C THR A 147 -10.09 -5.46 1.71
N HIS A 148 -9.00 -4.74 2.01
CA HIS A 148 -8.87 -3.32 1.67
C HIS A 148 -9.12 -3.04 0.19
N HIS A 149 -8.49 -3.79 -0.72
CA HIS A 149 -8.73 -3.70 -2.16
C HIS A 149 -10.18 -3.99 -2.56
N LYS A 150 -10.83 -4.92 -1.86
CA LYS A 150 -12.25 -5.24 -2.10
C LYS A 150 -13.16 -4.08 -1.70
N LEU A 151 -12.90 -3.48 -0.53
CA LEU A 151 -13.67 -2.36 0.00
C LEU A 151 -13.45 -1.09 -0.83
N THR A 152 -12.21 -0.82 -1.23
CA THR A 152 -11.83 0.36 -2.03
C THR A 152 -11.81 0.11 -3.55
N SER A 153 -12.59 -0.88 -4.01
CA SER A 153 -12.50 -1.40 -5.37
C SER A 153 -12.90 -0.37 -6.44
N ILE A 154 -12.25 -0.48 -7.60
CA ILE A 154 -12.57 0.28 -8.81
C ILE A 154 -12.90 -0.71 -9.92
N ARG A 155 -14.12 -0.62 -10.45
CA ARG A 155 -14.66 -1.53 -11.46
C ARG A 155 -15.24 -0.75 -12.63
N PHE A 156 -15.46 -1.44 -13.74
CA PHE A 156 -16.13 -0.90 -14.92
C PHE A 156 -17.42 -1.68 -15.12
N ASP A 157 -18.55 -0.98 -15.24
CA ASP A 157 -19.82 -1.64 -15.58
C ASP A 157 -19.90 -1.98 -17.07
N GLN A 158 -20.99 -2.64 -17.47
CA GLN A 158 -21.20 -3.10 -18.84
C GLN A 158 -21.22 -1.96 -19.88
N HIS A 159 -21.47 -0.72 -19.45
CA HIS A 159 -21.53 0.47 -20.30
C HIS A 159 -20.19 1.23 -20.33
N GLY A 160 -19.17 0.73 -19.61
CA GLY A 160 -17.87 1.38 -19.46
C GLY A 160 -17.91 2.57 -18.51
N ILE A 161 -18.87 2.62 -17.57
CA ILE A 161 -18.88 3.60 -16.49
C ILE A 161 -18.05 3.06 -15.33
N VAL A 162 -17.17 3.91 -14.80
CA VAL A 162 -16.36 3.59 -13.62
C VAL A 162 -17.26 3.58 -12.38
N ARG A 163 -17.15 2.51 -11.59
CA ARG A 163 -17.70 2.36 -10.25
C ARG A 163 -16.54 2.35 -9.26
N SER A 164 -16.41 3.39 -8.44
CA SER A 164 -15.25 3.60 -7.58
C SER A 164 -15.66 3.79 -6.12
N ALA A 165 -15.29 2.82 -5.28
CA ALA A 165 -15.38 2.92 -3.82
C ALA A 165 -14.05 3.35 -3.19
N TYR A 166 -13.17 3.96 -3.99
CA TYR A 166 -11.77 4.18 -3.65
C TYR A 166 -11.50 4.99 -2.36
N PRO A 167 -12.25 6.05 -2.01
CA PRO A 167 -12.02 6.78 -0.77
C PRO A 167 -12.27 5.95 0.49
N ILE A 168 -11.46 6.15 1.53
CA ILE A 168 -11.71 5.60 2.87
C ILE A 168 -12.49 6.65 3.67
N THR A 169 -13.78 6.39 3.92
CA THR A 169 -14.70 7.32 4.58
C THR A 169 -15.35 6.77 5.84
N ASP A 170 -14.91 5.60 6.31
CA ASP A 170 -15.42 4.97 7.53
C ASP A 170 -14.35 4.07 8.16
N HIS A 171 -14.69 3.55 9.35
CA HIS A 171 -13.82 2.70 10.15
C HIS A 171 -13.57 1.33 9.51
N GLU A 172 -14.54 0.73 8.82
CA GLU A 172 -14.39 -0.61 8.23
C GLU A 172 -13.33 -0.60 7.13
N HIS A 173 -13.35 0.41 6.27
CA HIS A 173 -12.33 0.59 5.24
C HIS A 173 -10.95 0.84 5.86
N ASP A 174 -10.89 1.61 6.95
CA ASP A 174 -9.62 2.02 7.55
C ASP A 174 -8.92 0.91 8.33
N ASP A 175 -9.67 0.08 9.06
CA ASP A 175 -9.16 -1.05 9.85
C ASP A 175 -8.40 -2.07 8.98
N GLN A 176 -8.74 -2.15 7.68
CA GLN A 176 -8.07 -3.02 6.72
C GLN A 176 -6.92 -2.34 5.95
N SER A 177 -6.76 -1.03 6.11
CA SER A 177 -5.88 -0.20 5.28
C SER A 177 -4.58 0.24 5.96
N THR A 178 -4.48 0.10 7.28
CA THR A 178 -3.33 0.57 8.08
C THR A 178 -2.59 -0.59 8.72
N PHE A 179 -1.27 -0.47 8.83
CA PHE A 179 -0.53 -1.41 9.68
C PHE A 179 -0.86 -1.19 11.16
N PRO A 180 -0.80 -2.25 11.99
CA PRO A 180 -0.95 -2.10 13.42
C PRO A 180 0.16 -1.19 13.98
N SER A 181 -0.13 -0.46 15.05
CA SER A 181 0.80 0.51 15.66
C SER A 181 2.15 -0.08 16.10
N TRP A 182 2.22 -1.40 16.29
CA TRP A 182 3.44 -2.14 16.62
C TRP A 182 4.24 -2.63 15.41
N ALA A 183 3.80 -2.40 14.17
CA ALA A 183 4.40 -2.96 12.95
C ALA A 183 5.87 -2.55 12.72
N LEU A 184 6.32 -1.43 13.29
CA LEU A 184 7.70 -1.01 13.18
C LEU A 184 8.68 -1.95 13.91
N ILE A 185 8.24 -2.60 14.99
CA ILE A 185 9.04 -3.56 15.76
C ILE A 185 9.51 -4.74 14.90
N PRO A 186 8.62 -5.51 14.22
CA PRO A 186 9.07 -6.60 13.36
C PRO A 186 9.88 -6.10 12.15
N PHE A 187 9.64 -4.89 11.64
CA PHE A 187 10.51 -4.32 10.58
C PHE A 187 11.94 -4.10 11.09
N PHE A 188 12.11 -3.50 12.27
CA PHE A 188 13.42 -3.38 12.89
C PHE A 188 14.07 -4.74 13.14
N ALA A 189 13.33 -5.69 13.71
CA ALA A 189 13.83 -7.03 14.01
C ALA A 189 14.27 -7.77 12.72
N PHE A 190 13.51 -7.67 11.63
CA PHE A 190 13.82 -8.29 10.35
C PHE A 190 15.12 -7.75 9.74
N PHE A 191 15.37 -6.44 9.82
CA PHE A 191 16.57 -5.82 9.24
C PHE A 191 17.81 -5.86 10.17
N THR A 192 17.61 -6.05 11.47
CA THR A 192 18.68 -6.16 12.48
C THR A 192 19.82 -7.12 12.08
N PRO A 193 19.59 -8.38 11.66
CA PRO A 193 20.69 -9.29 11.32
C PRO A 193 21.57 -8.77 10.16
N PHE A 194 20.98 -8.04 9.21
CA PHE A 194 21.73 -7.42 8.11
C PHE A 194 22.52 -6.21 8.61
N PHE A 195 21.88 -5.32 9.37
CA PHE A 195 22.53 -4.12 9.89
C PHE A 195 23.65 -4.43 10.88
N ALA A 196 23.45 -5.40 11.77
CA ALA A 196 24.48 -5.86 12.71
C ALA A 196 25.70 -6.40 11.94
N SER A 197 25.48 -7.25 10.94
CA SER A 197 26.56 -7.81 10.13
C SER A 197 27.36 -6.70 9.41
N ILE A 198 26.67 -5.71 8.84
CA ILE A 198 27.32 -4.56 8.19
C ILE A 198 28.07 -3.70 9.21
N ALA A 199 27.46 -3.40 10.36
CA ALA A 199 28.05 -2.54 11.39
C ALA A 199 29.35 -3.12 11.95
N PHE A 200 29.39 -4.44 12.18
CA PHE A 200 30.59 -5.09 12.71
C PHE A 200 31.66 -5.34 11.66
N SER A 201 31.28 -5.45 10.38
CA SER A 201 32.24 -5.63 9.27
C SER A 201 32.78 -4.29 8.75
N PHE A 202 31.97 -3.24 8.78
CA PHE A 202 32.25 -1.92 8.23
C PHE A 202 31.86 -0.82 9.22
N PRO A 203 32.59 -0.67 10.34
CA PRO A 203 32.22 0.25 11.43
C PRO A 203 32.18 1.73 11.05
N TRP A 204 32.75 2.10 9.90
CA TRP A 204 32.69 3.46 9.34
C TRP A 204 31.40 3.75 8.57
N VAL A 205 30.59 2.72 8.28
CA VAL A 205 29.26 2.87 7.68
C VAL A 205 28.26 3.00 8.83
N PRO A 206 27.60 4.17 9.02
CA PRO A 206 26.68 4.40 10.14
C PRO A 206 25.32 3.67 10.01
N ILE A 207 25.35 2.38 9.68
CA ILE A 207 24.19 1.58 9.27
C ILE A 207 23.16 1.40 10.38
N LEU A 208 23.57 1.30 11.64
CA LEU A 208 22.60 1.15 12.74
C LEU A 208 21.81 2.46 12.96
N ILE A 209 22.46 3.62 12.87
CA ILE A 209 21.76 4.90 13.04
C ILE A 209 20.91 5.18 11.79
N SER A 210 21.54 5.20 10.63
CA SER A 210 20.90 5.59 9.37
C SER A 210 19.93 4.54 8.84
N GLY A 211 20.21 3.25 9.05
CA GLY A 211 19.35 2.15 8.61
C GLY A 211 18.05 2.08 9.39
N TYR A 212 18.09 2.15 10.74
CA TYR A 212 16.86 2.22 11.54
C TYR A 212 16.08 3.50 11.27
N ALA A 213 16.76 4.65 11.11
CA ALA A 213 16.10 5.88 10.69
C ALA A 213 15.41 5.74 9.33
N ALA A 214 16.05 5.09 8.35
CA ALA A 214 15.45 4.85 7.03
C ALA A 214 14.22 3.94 7.11
N ILE A 215 14.21 2.90 7.95
CA ILE A 215 13.02 2.05 8.17
C ILE A 215 11.87 2.88 8.78
N ALA A 216 12.17 3.68 9.82
CA ALA A 216 11.17 4.53 10.47
C ALA A 216 10.57 5.56 9.49
N ILE A 217 11.41 6.20 8.68
CA ILE A 217 10.98 7.14 7.64
C ILE A 217 10.14 6.43 6.58
N ALA A 218 10.58 5.26 6.10
CA ALA A 218 9.84 4.49 5.11
C ALA A 218 8.45 4.08 5.62
N HIS A 219 8.35 3.61 6.87
CA HIS A 219 7.08 3.27 7.50
C HIS A 219 6.17 4.50 7.66
N PHE A 220 6.73 5.62 8.15
CA PHE A 220 5.98 6.87 8.29
C PHE A 220 5.41 7.36 6.95
N LEU A 221 6.25 7.36 5.90
CA LEU A 221 5.84 7.78 4.57
C LEU A 221 4.82 6.82 3.96
N TYR A 222 5.00 5.50 4.13
CA TYR A 222 4.06 4.50 3.63
C TYR A 222 2.65 4.76 4.15
N GLU A 223 2.48 4.80 5.47
CA GLU A 223 1.18 5.00 6.11
C GLU A 223 0.58 6.36 5.77
N THR A 224 1.38 7.43 5.84
CA THR A 224 0.88 8.80 5.58
C THR A 224 0.48 8.98 4.12
N MET A 225 1.26 8.46 3.17
CA MET A 225 0.93 8.53 1.75
C MET A 225 -0.25 7.63 1.40
N HIS A 226 -0.35 6.44 1.98
CA HIS A 226 -1.51 5.57 1.81
C HIS A 226 -2.80 6.27 2.27
N ALA A 227 -2.79 6.81 3.50
CA ALA A 227 -3.90 7.55 4.09
C ALA A 227 -4.29 8.80 3.26
N MET A 228 -3.30 9.47 2.66
CA MET A 228 -3.52 10.61 1.75
C MET A 228 -4.11 10.15 0.41
N HIS A 229 -3.60 9.06 -0.19
CA HIS A 229 -4.09 8.51 -1.47
C HIS A 229 -5.59 8.21 -1.42
N HIS A 230 -6.08 7.74 -0.28
CA HIS A 230 -7.48 7.39 -0.06
C HIS A 230 -8.39 8.55 0.42
N GLN A 231 -7.92 9.80 0.37
CA GLN A 231 -8.79 10.95 0.67
C GLN A 231 -9.92 11.10 -0.38
N PRO A 232 -11.09 11.66 0.00
CA PRO A 232 -12.21 11.85 -0.92
C PRO A 232 -11.86 12.73 -2.12
N TYR A 233 -12.36 12.37 -3.30
CA TYR A 233 -12.05 13.08 -4.53
C TYR A 233 -12.52 14.55 -4.48
N ASP A 234 -13.80 14.78 -4.20
CA ASP A 234 -14.41 16.11 -4.32
C ASP A 234 -13.84 17.12 -3.31
N THR A 235 -13.68 16.70 -2.05
CA THR A 235 -13.25 17.61 -0.97
C THR A 235 -11.74 17.77 -0.89
N TYR A 236 -10.95 16.74 -1.25
CA TYR A 236 -9.50 16.78 -1.12
C TYR A 236 -8.76 16.90 -2.45
N TRP A 237 -9.04 16.03 -3.42
CA TRP A 237 -8.24 15.93 -4.64
C TRP A 237 -8.64 16.92 -5.71
N GLN A 238 -9.93 17.10 -5.98
CA GLN A 238 -10.43 17.98 -7.04
C GLN A 238 -9.87 19.42 -6.92
N PRO A 239 -9.86 20.08 -5.74
CA PRO A 239 -9.31 21.43 -5.61
C PRO A 239 -7.79 21.48 -5.87
N ARG A 240 -7.06 20.40 -5.61
CA ARG A 240 -5.61 20.30 -5.85
C ARG A 240 -5.32 20.05 -7.33
N LEU A 241 -6.09 19.16 -7.95
CA LEU A 241 -5.99 18.84 -9.38
C LEU A 241 -6.32 20.05 -10.28
N ALA A 242 -7.24 20.91 -9.83
CA ALA A 242 -7.60 22.14 -10.55
C ALA A 242 -6.52 23.23 -10.55
N ARG A 243 -5.46 23.11 -9.74
CA ARG A 243 -4.41 24.13 -9.65
C ARG A 243 -3.56 24.16 -10.92
N ARG A 244 -3.38 25.33 -11.53
CA ARG A 244 -2.62 25.51 -12.78
C ARG A 244 -1.18 25.00 -12.73
N LEU A 245 -0.46 25.31 -11.63
CA LEU A 245 0.96 24.99 -11.52
C LEU A 245 1.22 23.57 -10.98
N THR A 246 0.45 23.14 -9.99
CA THR A 246 0.69 21.88 -9.27
C THR A 246 -0.27 20.76 -9.65
N GLY A 247 -1.31 21.03 -10.43
CA GLY A 247 -2.33 20.04 -10.80
C GLY A 247 -1.77 18.81 -11.53
N ARG A 248 -0.71 18.98 -12.33
CA ARG A 248 -0.02 17.85 -12.99
C ARG A 248 0.64 16.91 -11.99
N LEU A 249 1.29 17.46 -10.96
CA LEU A 249 1.91 16.68 -9.88
C LEU A 249 0.85 15.96 -9.07
N TRP A 250 -0.24 16.65 -8.70
CA TRP A 250 -1.33 16.01 -7.96
C TRP A 250 -2.04 14.93 -8.78
N ASN A 251 -2.19 15.12 -10.09
CA ASN A 251 -2.79 14.13 -10.98
C ASN A 251 -1.91 12.88 -11.09
N TRP A 252 -0.59 13.09 -11.13
CA TRP A 252 0.38 12.00 -11.09
C TRP A 252 0.28 11.20 -9.79
N LEU A 253 0.28 11.89 -8.64
CA LEU A 253 0.23 11.27 -7.31
C LEU A 253 -1.09 10.54 -7.08
N TYR A 254 -2.23 11.20 -7.31
CA TYR A 254 -3.56 10.60 -7.15
C TYR A 254 -3.78 9.43 -8.12
N GLY A 255 -3.45 9.63 -9.40
CA GLY A 255 -3.66 8.62 -10.43
C GLY A 255 -2.81 7.35 -10.23
N PHE A 256 -1.67 7.46 -9.56
CA PHE A 256 -0.77 6.34 -9.31
C PHE A 256 -1.42 5.26 -8.43
N HIS A 257 -1.81 5.59 -7.20
CA HIS A 257 -2.43 4.59 -6.32
C HIS A 257 -3.87 4.25 -6.75
N LEU A 258 -4.58 5.17 -7.39
CA LEU A 258 -5.89 4.89 -8.01
C LEU A 258 -5.78 3.77 -9.07
N ALA A 259 -4.75 3.78 -9.92
CA ALA A 259 -4.53 2.70 -10.88
C ALA A 259 -4.19 1.36 -10.22
N HIS A 260 -3.53 1.38 -9.06
CA HIS A 260 -3.26 0.17 -8.28
C HIS A 260 -4.57 -0.51 -7.84
N HIS A 261 -5.55 0.26 -7.35
CA HIS A 261 -6.85 -0.29 -6.93
C HIS A 261 -7.73 -0.75 -8.08
N ALA A 262 -7.53 -0.22 -9.29
CA ALA A 262 -8.16 -0.74 -10.50
C ALA A 262 -7.45 -1.99 -11.06
N ASN A 263 -6.15 -2.12 -10.84
CA ASN A 263 -5.37 -3.31 -11.19
C ASN A 263 -4.18 -3.47 -10.25
N TYR A 264 -4.34 -4.34 -9.24
CA TYR A 264 -3.37 -4.52 -8.17
C TYR A 264 -2.01 -5.08 -8.62
N ARG A 265 -1.86 -5.46 -9.89
CA ARG A 265 -0.58 -5.94 -10.45
C ARG A 265 0.40 -4.81 -10.78
N CYS A 266 -0.07 -3.56 -10.88
CA CYS A 266 0.72 -2.37 -11.20
C CYS A 266 0.86 -1.45 -9.97
N ASN A 267 1.79 -0.49 -10.01
CA ASN A 267 1.93 0.58 -9.00
C ASN A 267 2.01 0.05 -7.55
N LEU A 268 3.02 -0.77 -7.27
CA LEU A 268 3.16 -1.49 -6.01
C LEU A 268 3.92 -0.70 -4.93
N ASN A 269 4.70 0.30 -5.29
CA ASN A 269 5.07 1.30 -4.29
C ASN A 269 3.83 2.08 -3.86
N VAL A 270 3.85 2.56 -2.63
CA VAL A 270 2.95 3.53 -2.03
C VAL A 270 3.77 4.76 -1.65
N ALA A 271 4.84 4.56 -0.90
CA ALA A 271 5.83 5.60 -0.60
C ALA A 271 7.00 5.60 -1.58
N GLY A 272 7.53 4.43 -1.92
CA GLY A 272 8.71 4.33 -2.79
C GLY A 272 9.91 5.09 -2.23
N PHE A 273 10.67 5.75 -3.10
CA PHE A 273 11.82 6.58 -2.71
C PHE A 273 11.35 8.02 -2.47
N PHE A 274 10.87 8.31 -1.26
CA PHE A 274 10.34 9.63 -0.86
C PHE A 274 9.20 10.14 -1.74
N GLY A 275 8.25 9.26 -2.08
CA GLY A 275 7.10 9.54 -2.93
C GLY A 275 7.32 9.21 -4.42
N ILE A 276 8.54 8.85 -4.82
CA ILE A 276 8.85 8.44 -6.19
C ILE A 276 8.73 6.90 -6.28
N PRO A 277 7.85 6.34 -7.13
CA PRO A 277 7.65 4.90 -7.27
C PRO A 277 8.75 4.29 -8.16
N LEU A 278 9.99 4.43 -7.71
CA LEU A 278 11.18 4.13 -8.50
C LEU A 278 11.24 2.64 -8.87
N ALA A 279 10.86 1.74 -7.96
CA ALA A 279 10.85 0.31 -8.27
C ALA A 279 9.83 -0.02 -9.37
N ASP A 280 8.64 0.60 -9.34
CA ASP A 280 7.65 0.42 -10.41
C ASP A 280 8.13 0.93 -11.77
N MET A 281 8.82 2.07 -11.78
CA MET A 281 9.42 2.64 -12.99
C MET A 281 10.50 1.72 -13.57
N VAL A 282 11.41 1.25 -12.70
CA VAL A 282 12.51 0.35 -13.09
C VAL A 282 11.96 -0.98 -13.62
N PHE A 283 11.00 -1.58 -12.93
CA PHE A 283 10.44 -2.89 -13.29
C PHE A 283 9.33 -2.85 -14.33
N GLY A 284 8.94 -1.67 -14.83
CA GLY A 284 7.94 -1.55 -15.89
C GLY A 284 6.51 -1.85 -15.43
N THR A 285 6.23 -1.68 -14.14
CA THR A 285 4.90 -1.84 -13.54
C THR A 285 4.24 -0.51 -13.22
N TYR A 286 4.92 0.62 -13.45
CA TYR A 286 4.32 1.95 -13.34
C TYR A 286 3.23 2.16 -14.41
N LYS A 287 2.04 2.57 -13.98
CA LYS A 287 0.87 2.86 -14.81
C LYS A 287 0.20 4.14 -14.37
N ARG A 288 -0.38 4.86 -15.33
CA ARG A 288 -1.16 6.06 -15.05
C ARG A 288 -2.49 5.95 -15.79
N PRO A 289 -3.63 6.11 -15.09
CA PRO A 289 -4.93 6.07 -15.74
C PRO A 289 -5.15 7.36 -16.54
N THR A 290 -5.72 7.23 -17.74
CA THR A 290 -6.17 8.36 -18.55
C THR A 290 -7.45 7.94 -19.29
N PRO A 291 -8.63 8.47 -18.92
CA PRO A 291 -8.88 9.47 -17.86
C PRO A 291 -8.64 8.92 -16.44
N LEU A 292 -8.69 9.79 -15.42
CA LEU A 292 -8.73 9.35 -14.02
C LEU A 292 -9.99 8.49 -13.77
N LEU A 293 -9.86 7.47 -12.93
CA LEU A 293 -10.92 6.50 -12.63
C LEU A 293 -11.80 6.98 -11.47
N ILE A 294 -12.43 8.12 -11.67
CA ILE A 294 -13.38 8.71 -10.72
C ILE A 294 -14.75 8.05 -10.95
N ASP A 295 -15.54 7.88 -9.89
CA ASP A 295 -16.88 7.31 -9.98
C ASP A 295 -17.76 8.06 -11.00
N GLY A 296 -18.55 7.32 -11.77
CA GLY A 296 -19.47 7.88 -12.77
C GLY A 296 -18.81 8.33 -14.08
N VAL A 297 -17.47 8.39 -14.15
CA VAL A 297 -16.77 8.76 -15.39
C VAL A 297 -16.80 7.60 -16.38
N ARG A 298 -17.06 7.92 -17.65
CA ARG A 298 -16.94 6.94 -18.74
C ARG A 298 -15.47 6.68 -19.06
N ALA A 299 -15.07 5.42 -19.01
CA ALA A 299 -13.75 4.94 -19.40
C ALA A 299 -13.86 3.89 -20.49
N THR A 300 -12.89 3.87 -21.40
CA THR A 300 -12.88 2.89 -22.48
C THR A 300 -12.28 1.57 -22.01
N ASN A 301 -12.65 0.46 -22.65
CA ASN A 301 -11.96 -0.83 -22.46
C ASN A 301 -10.44 -0.73 -22.74
N ALA A 302 -10.03 0.21 -23.60
CA ALA A 302 -8.62 0.51 -23.84
C ALA A 302 -7.94 1.11 -22.61
N ALA A 303 -8.61 1.99 -21.87
CA ALA A 303 -8.08 2.57 -20.63
C ALA A 303 -7.85 1.49 -19.56
N ALA A 304 -8.78 0.54 -19.38
CA ALA A 304 -8.61 -0.58 -18.47
C ALA A 304 -7.43 -1.49 -18.90
N ARG A 305 -7.33 -1.83 -20.19
CA ARG A 305 -6.20 -2.62 -20.72
C ARG A 305 -4.86 -1.93 -20.53
N ALA A 306 -4.79 -0.60 -20.65
CA ALA A 306 -3.56 0.16 -20.48
C ALA A 306 -2.95 -0.02 -19.07
N LEU A 307 -3.78 -0.31 -18.06
CA LEU A 307 -3.35 -0.58 -16.68
C LEU A 307 -2.70 -1.96 -16.51
N SER A 308 -2.77 -2.85 -17.50
CA SER A 308 -2.09 -4.15 -17.43
C SER A 308 -0.57 -3.92 -17.48
N PRO A 309 0.17 -4.25 -16.40
CA PRO A 309 1.62 -4.10 -16.38
C PRO A 309 2.28 -5.14 -17.27
N GLN A 310 3.48 -4.83 -17.75
CA GLN A 310 4.37 -5.78 -18.42
C GLN A 310 5.67 -5.82 -17.60
N PRO A 311 5.71 -6.58 -16.49
CA PRO A 311 6.86 -6.62 -15.63
C PRO A 311 8.11 -7.04 -16.40
N ARG A 312 9.21 -6.34 -16.21
CA ARG A 312 10.51 -6.67 -16.79
C ARG A 312 11.19 -7.78 -15.99
N TRP A 313 12.22 -8.41 -16.55
CA TRP A 313 13.11 -9.25 -15.75
C TRP A 313 13.80 -8.38 -14.69
N PRO A 314 13.96 -8.85 -13.43
CA PRO A 314 13.68 -10.20 -12.93
C PRO A 314 12.24 -10.44 -12.44
N ILE A 315 11.39 -9.41 -12.34
CA ILE A 315 10.04 -9.51 -11.78
C ILE A 315 9.16 -10.50 -12.55
N SER A 316 9.20 -10.49 -13.88
CA SER A 316 8.42 -11.45 -14.67
C SER A 316 8.77 -12.91 -14.40
N TRP A 317 10.02 -13.19 -14.03
CA TRP A 317 10.45 -14.53 -13.62
C TRP A 317 9.96 -14.86 -12.20
N LEU A 318 10.13 -13.93 -11.25
CA LEU A 318 9.66 -14.10 -9.87
C LEU A 318 8.14 -14.31 -9.80
N ASP A 319 7.35 -13.60 -10.63
CA ASP A 319 5.91 -13.81 -10.74
C ASP A 319 5.57 -15.26 -11.08
N ARG A 320 6.24 -15.86 -12.07
CA ARG A 320 6.02 -17.26 -12.46
C ARG A 320 6.31 -18.22 -11.30
N VAL A 321 7.39 -17.97 -10.55
CA VAL A 321 7.76 -18.75 -9.37
C VAL A 321 6.72 -18.59 -8.25
N ALA A 322 6.32 -17.36 -7.96
CA ALA A 322 5.33 -17.03 -6.94
C ALA A 322 3.97 -17.68 -7.23
N PHE A 323 3.48 -17.61 -8.48
CA PHE A 323 2.23 -18.28 -8.88
C PHE A 323 2.31 -19.81 -8.76
N LYS A 324 3.46 -20.42 -9.06
CA LYS A 324 3.67 -21.86 -8.83
C LYS A 324 3.59 -22.18 -7.34
N ARG A 325 4.23 -21.37 -6.49
CA ARG A 325 4.21 -21.54 -5.02
C ARG A 325 2.80 -21.37 -4.44
N ARG A 326 2.06 -20.32 -4.82
CA ARG A 326 0.68 -20.09 -4.36
C ARG A 326 -0.23 -21.27 -4.67
N ARG A 327 -0.19 -21.80 -5.90
CA ARG A 327 -0.95 -23.00 -6.30
C ARG A 327 -0.59 -24.24 -5.49
N TRP A 328 0.67 -24.38 -5.08
CA TRP A 328 1.11 -25.48 -4.24
C TRP A 328 0.58 -25.35 -2.80
N MET A 329 0.61 -24.13 -2.24
CA MET A 329 0.08 -23.87 -0.89
C MET A 329 -1.44 -24.07 -0.82
N ALA A 330 -2.18 -23.67 -1.86
CA ALA A 330 -3.63 -23.89 -1.91
C ALA A 330 -4.05 -25.37 -1.89
N LYS A 331 -3.15 -26.29 -2.27
CA LYS A 331 -3.41 -27.75 -2.25
C LYS A 331 -3.10 -28.41 -0.91
N ARG A 332 -2.45 -27.72 0.03
CA ARG A 332 -2.00 -28.27 1.30
C ARG A 332 -2.62 -27.44 2.43
N PRO A 333 -3.75 -27.90 3.02
CA PRO A 333 -4.44 -27.17 4.08
C PRO A 333 -3.51 -26.76 5.24
#